data_AF-A0A2D4II87-F1
#
_entry.id   AF-A0A2D4II87-F1
#
_cell.length_a   1.000
_cell.length_b   1.000
_cell.length_c   1.000
_cell.angle_alpha   90.00
_cell.angle_beta   90.00
_cell.angle_gamma   90.00
#
_symmetry.space_group_name_H-M   'P 1'
#
loop_
_entity.id
_entity.type
_entity.pdbx_description
1 polymer ?
#
loop_
_entity_poly.entity_id
_entity_poly.type
_entity_poly.pdbx_seq_one_letter_code
_entity_poly.pdbx_strand_id
1 'polypeptide(L)'
;PDHEDLELCATSREWRFLTFASLKFEGQLFMTPYDFIQSVSSDEPRQTKQWKTLSKQELNQILIETPPVWKGTSKLFRNLQERGIISYTEYLFLLCILTKPHAGFRIAFNMFDTDGNEMVDKKEFLVLQDIFMKKNEKKERKGDEEKRAMLQLQLYGYHSSTNVCILNLFTDL
;
A
#
# COMPACT_ATOMS: atom_id res chain seq x y z
N PRO A 1 6.09 -16.64 16.21
CA PRO A 1 5.75 -15.33 16.82
C PRO A 1 4.23 -15.17 16.81
N ASP A 2 3.62 -15.14 17.99
CA ASP A 2 2.18 -15.18 18.14
C ASP A 2 1.53 -13.93 17.52
N HIS A 3 0.46 -14.13 16.75
CA HIS A 3 -0.21 -13.07 15.98
C HIS A 3 -0.75 -11.93 16.86
N GLU A 4 -0.99 -12.19 18.15
CA GLU A 4 -1.51 -11.24 19.15
C GLU A 4 -0.46 -10.17 19.55
N ASP A 5 0.83 -10.49 19.51
CA ASP A 5 1.89 -9.56 19.96
C ASP A 5 2.19 -8.45 18.95
N LEU A 6 1.96 -8.71 17.66
CA LEU A 6 2.11 -7.72 16.58
C LEU A 6 0.97 -6.68 16.60
N GLU A 7 -0.23 -7.07 17.04
CA GLU A 7 -1.40 -6.19 17.15
C GLU A 7 -1.16 -5.05 18.13
N LEU A 8 -0.51 -5.33 19.26
CA LEU A 8 -0.18 -4.35 20.30
C LEU A 8 0.79 -3.25 19.82
N CYS A 9 1.61 -3.54 18.80
CA CYS A 9 2.60 -2.61 18.26
C CYS A 9 2.10 -1.80 17.05
N ALA A 10 1.01 -2.24 16.41
CA ALA A 10 0.49 -1.66 15.18
C ALA A 10 -0.58 -0.60 15.45
N THR A 11 -0.60 0.47 14.66
CA THR A 11 -1.76 1.38 14.61
C THR A 11 -2.97 0.67 14.00
N SER A 12 -4.18 1.17 14.25
CA SER A 12 -5.40 0.58 13.70
C SER A 12 -5.37 0.39 12.18
N ARG A 13 -4.73 1.31 11.44
CA ARG A 13 -4.60 1.21 9.97
C ARG A 13 -3.56 0.17 9.55
N GLU A 14 -2.44 0.08 10.27
CA GLU A 14 -1.42 -0.95 10.02
C GLU A 14 -2.01 -2.33 10.31
N TRP A 15 -2.70 -2.49 11.44
CA TRP A 15 -3.36 -3.74 11.79
C TRP A 15 -4.42 -4.14 10.77
N ARG A 16 -5.28 -3.20 10.37
CA ARG A 16 -6.28 -3.42 9.31
C ARG A 16 -5.61 -3.90 8.03
N PHE A 17 -4.49 -3.29 7.64
CA PHE A 17 -3.74 -3.72 6.46
C PHE A 17 -3.23 -5.16 6.61
N LEU A 18 -2.53 -5.46 7.71
CA LEU A 18 -1.98 -6.79 7.98
C LEU A 18 -3.04 -7.89 8.11
N THR A 19 -4.24 -7.53 8.52
CA THR A 19 -5.37 -8.45 8.65
C THR A 19 -5.91 -8.89 7.30
N PHE A 20 -5.97 -7.99 6.32
CA PHE A 20 -6.52 -8.26 4.99
C PHE A 20 -5.47 -8.60 3.93
N ALA A 21 -4.19 -8.28 4.14
CA ALA A 21 -3.11 -8.59 3.19
C ALA A 21 -2.96 -10.10 2.98
N SER A 22 -3.02 -10.53 1.71
CA SER A 22 -2.94 -11.95 1.32
C SER A 22 -1.63 -12.34 0.64
N LEU A 23 -0.80 -11.37 0.24
CA LEU A 23 0.43 -11.60 -0.53
C LEU A 23 1.68 -11.25 0.27
N LYS A 24 2.77 -11.98 0.03
CA LYS A 24 4.08 -11.73 0.64
C LYS A 24 5.19 -11.80 -0.43
N PHE A 25 6.08 -10.81 -0.45
CA PHE A 25 7.27 -10.81 -1.30
C PHE A 25 8.46 -10.25 -0.52
N GLU A 26 9.59 -10.98 -0.47
CA GLU A 26 10.83 -10.58 0.23
C GLU A 26 10.62 -10.08 1.69
N GLY A 27 9.60 -10.60 2.39
CA GLY A 27 9.30 -10.21 3.78
C GLY A 27 8.23 -9.12 3.91
N GLN A 28 7.98 -8.35 2.85
CA GLN A 28 6.93 -7.34 2.78
C GLN A 28 5.57 -7.96 2.43
N LEU A 29 4.50 -7.45 3.03
CA LEU A 29 3.12 -7.86 2.78
C LEU A 29 2.42 -6.89 1.83
N PHE A 30 1.55 -7.45 0.99
CA PHE A 30 0.79 -6.72 -0.01
C PHE A 30 -0.67 -7.17 -0.01
N MET A 31 -1.55 -6.26 -0.41
CA MET A 31 -2.95 -6.53 -0.71
C MET A 31 -3.16 -6.72 -2.20
N THR A 32 -4.11 -7.56 -2.58
CA THR A 32 -4.71 -7.51 -3.91
C THR A 32 -5.77 -6.40 -3.99
N PRO A 33 -6.21 -5.98 -5.19
CA PRO A 33 -7.38 -5.12 -5.35
C PRO A 33 -8.65 -5.69 -4.67
N TYR A 34 -8.79 -7.02 -4.65
CA TYR A 34 -9.86 -7.69 -3.94
C TYR A 34 -9.73 -7.55 -2.41
N ASP A 35 -8.53 -7.75 -1.85
CA ASP A 35 -8.26 -7.55 -0.42
C ASP A 35 -8.57 -6.12 0.01
N PHE A 36 -8.17 -5.14 -0.82
CA PHE A 36 -8.48 -3.74 -0.57
C PHE A 36 -9.98 -3.50 -0.46
N ILE A 37 -10.77 -3.99 -1.42
CA ILE A 37 -12.23 -3.87 -1.40
C ILE A 37 -12.79 -4.48 -0.11
N GLN A 38 -12.39 -5.70 0.25
CA GLN A 38 -12.85 -6.34 1.49
C GLN A 38 -12.47 -5.51 2.73
N SER A 39 -11.25 -4.97 2.78
CA SER A 39 -10.74 -4.20 3.92
C SER A 39 -11.56 -2.93 4.23
N VAL A 40 -12.21 -2.36 3.20
CA VAL A 40 -13.05 -1.16 3.33
C VAL A 40 -14.54 -1.49 3.41
N SER A 41 -14.97 -2.69 3.00
CA SER A 41 -16.39 -3.08 2.92
C SER A 41 -16.82 -4.14 3.93
N SER A 42 -15.90 -4.71 4.71
CA SER A 42 -16.19 -5.84 5.61
C SER A 42 -15.39 -5.73 6.89
N ASP A 43 -15.96 -6.14 8.02
CA ASP A 43 -15.28 -6.02 9.32
C ASP A 43 -14.12 -7.01 9.47
N GLU A 44 -14.28 -8.23 8.96
CA GLU A 44 -13.29 -9.31 9.03
C GLU A 44 -13.07 -9.98 7.66
N PRO A 45 -11.87 -10.57 7.43
CA PRO A 45 -11.60 -11.33 6.21
C PRO A 45 -12.40 -12.65 6.19
N ARG A 46 -12.79 -13.08 4.99
CA ARG A 46 -13.66 -14.27 4.80
C ARG A 46 -12.94 -15.61 4.95
N GLN A 47 -11.61 -15.63 4.90
CA GLN A 47 -10.81 -16.85 4.90
C GLN A 47 -9.64 -16.75 5.88
N THR A 48 -9.21 -17.89 6.39
CA THR A 48 -8.08 -18.02 7.32
C THR A 48 -6.75 -17.63 6.65
N LYS A 49 -5.94 -16.82 7.36
CA LYS A 49 -4.65 -16.27 6.92
C LYS A 49 -3.68 -17.36 6.42
N GLN A 50 -3.55 -17.50 5.11
CA GLN A 50 -2.35 -18.06 4.49
C GLN A 50 -1.84 -17.08 3.44
N TRP A 51 -0.67 -16.49 3.71
CA TRP A 51 -0.04 -15.59 2.76
C TRP A 51 0.52 -16.37 1.59
N LYS A 52 0.12 -16.02 0.37
CA LYS A 52 0.77 -16.52 -0.83
C LYS A 52 2.11 -15.78 -0.98
N THR A 53 3.22 -16.54 -0.93
CA THR A 53 4.55 -15.99 -1.19
C THR A 53 4.76 -15.90 -2.71
N LEU A 54 5.05 -14.71 -3.21
CA LEU A 54 5.30 -14.45 -4.62
C LEU A 54 6.79 -14.67 -4.95
N SER A 55 7.04 -15.21 -6.13
CA SER A 55 8.34 -15.16 -6.78
C SER A 55 8.53 -13.83 -7.53
N LYS A 56 9.78 -13.47 -7.85
CA LYS A 56 10.08 -12.28 -8.65
C LYS A 56 9.46 -12.32 -10.05
N GLN A 57 9.31 -13.52 -10.63
CA GLN A 57 8.67 -13.71 -11.93
C GLN A 57 7.17 -13.44 -11.85
N GLU A 58 6.47 -13.98 -10.86
CA GLU A 58 5.05 -13.71 -10.64
C GLU A 58 4.80 -12.23 -10.36
N LEU A 59 5.67 -11.61 -9.55
CA LEU A 59 5.61 -10.18 -9.28
C LEU A 59 5.68 -9.36 -10.58
N ASN A 60 6.69 -9.63 -11.42
CA ASN A 60 6.83 -8.95 -12.71
C ASN A 60 5.64 -9.20 -13.63
N GLN A 61 5.07 -10.41 -13.63
CA GLN A 61 3.90 -10.73 -14.43
C GLN A 61 2.69 -9.88 -14.02
N ILE A 62 2.43 -9.74 -12.71
CA ILE A 62 1.36 -8.88 -12.19
C ILE A 62 1.56 -7.42 -12.62
N LEU A 63 2.81 -6.92 -12.58
CA LEU A 63 3.13 -5.57 -13.01
C LEU A 63 2.90 -5.36 -14.52
N ILE A 64 3.23 -6.35 -15.35
CA ILE A 64 3.01 -6.29 -16.81
C ILE A 64 1.51 -6.32 -17.15
N GLU A 65 0.73 -7.10 -16.40
CA GLU A 65 -0.73 -7.23 -16.62
C GLU A 65 -1.53 -6.02 -16.11
N THR A 66 -0.88 -5.11 -15.37
CA THR A 66 -1.54 -3.92 -14.82
C THR A 66 -1.99 -3.00 -15.97
N PRO A 67 -3.30 -2.69 -16.07
CA PRO A 67 -3.81 -1.82 -17.13
C PRO A 67 -3.23 -0.41 -17.02
N PRO A 68 -2.98 0.28 -18.16
CA PRO A 68 -2.55 1.67 -18.14
C PRO A 68 -3.66 2.59 -17.62
N VAL A 69 -3.27 3.77 -17.13
CA VAL A 69 -4.12 4.76 -16.44
C VAL A 69 -5.38 5.14 -17.23
N TRP A 70 -5.23 5.35 -18.54
CA TRP A 70 -6.33 5.74 -19.43
C TRP A 70 -7.41 4.67 -19.61
N LYS A 71 -7.16 3.41 -19.18
CA LYS A 71 -8.18 2.35 -19.07
C LYS A 71 -8.90 2.35 -17.72
N GLY A 72 -8.67 3.38 -16.89
CA GLY A 72 -9.34 3.57 -15.61
C GLY A 72 -10.85 3.58 -15.77
N THR A 73 -11.52 2.75 -14.97
CA THR A 73 -12.98 2.73 -14.88
C THR A 73 -13.40 2.57 -13.43
N SER A 74 -14.66 2.88 -13.09
CA SER A 74 -15.23 2.63 -11.77
C SER A 74 -15.23 1.15 -11.37
N LYS A 75 -14.93 0.23 -12.30
CA LYS A 75 -14.84 -1.22 -12.09
C LYS A 75 -13.40 -1.73 -12.10
N LEU A 76 -12.38 -0.87 -12.18
CA LEU A 76 -10.97 -1.25 -12.29
C LEU A 76 -10.57 -2.34 -11.27
N PHE A 77 -10.80 -2.09 -9.98
CA PHE A 77 -10.43 -3.02 -8.91
C PHE A 77 -11.24 -4.33 -8.97
N ARG A 78 -12.52 -4.25 -9.38
CA ARG A 78 -13.36 -5.44 -9.55
C ARG A 78 -12.95 -6.29 -10.76
N ASN A 79 -12.38 -5.68 -11.79
CA ASN A 79 -11.89 -6.38 -12.97
C ASN A 79 -10.53 -7.03 -12.71
N LEU A 80 -9.66 -6.37 -11.93
CA LEU A 80 -8.36 -6.92 -11.54
C LEU A 80 -8.51 -8.07 -10.54
N GLN A 81 -9.46 -7.99 -9.60
CA GLN A 81 -9.67 -9.01 -8.56
C GLN A 81 -8.37 -9.27 -7.78
N GLU A 82 -7.80 -10.48 -7.91
CA GLU A 82 -6.54 -10.90 -7.27
C GLU A 82 -5.30 -10.55 -8.11
N ARG A 83 -5.48 -10.07 -9.34
CA ARG A 83 -4.40 -9.73 -10.29
C ARG A 83 -3.92 -8.30 -10.11
N GLY A 84 -3.31 -8.06 -8.96
CA GLY A 84 -2.72 -6.79 -8.60
C GLY A 84 -2.10 -6.87 -7.22
N ILE A 85 -1.27 -5.89 -6.91
CA ILE A 85 -0.63 -5.74 -5.61
C ILE A 85 -0.75 -4.29 -5.16
N ILE A 86 -0.88 -4.10 -3.85
CA ILE A 86 -1.08 -2.82 -3.19
C ILE A 86 -0.25 -2.86 -1.90
N SER A 87 0.76 -2.02 -1.81
CA SER A 87 1.59 -1.80 -0.63
C SER A 87 0.83 -1.03 0.45
N TYR A 88 1.36 -1.00 1.68
CA TYR A 88 0.75 -0.26 2.78
C TYR A 88 0.63 1.25 2.50
N THR A 89 1.63 1.85 1.82
CA THR A 89 1.54 3.27 1.43
C THR A 89 0.45 3.54 0.41
N GLU A 90 0.28 2.64 -0.56
CA GLU A 90 -0.76 2.76 -1.58
C GLU A 90 -2.14 2.55 -0.94
N TYR A 91 -2.25 1.63 0.01
CA TYR A 91 -3.46 1.47 0.84
C TYR A 91 -3.86 2.77 1.54
N LEU A 92 -2.93 3.44 2.22
CA LEU A 92 -3.20 4.73 2.87
C LEU A 92 -3.60 5.81 1.87
N PHE A 93 -2.93 5.87 0.72
CA PHE A 93 -3.27 6.81 -0.35
C PHE A 93 -4.70 6.59 -0.88
N LEU A 94 -5.07 5.33 -1.14
CA LEU A 94 -6.42 4.99 -1.58
C LEU A 94 -7.49 5.32 -0.54
N LEU A 95 -7.22 5.06 0.75
CA LEU A 95 -8.11 5.50 1.84
C LEU A 95 -8.27 7.02 1.89
N CYS A 96 -7.18 7.77 1.64
CA CYS A 96 -7.24 9.21 1.52
C CYS A 96 -8.14 9.62 0.35
N ILE A 97 -7.98 9.02 -0.84
CA ILE A 97 -8.85 9.30 -2.00
C ILE A 97 -10.32 9.09 -1.64
N LEU A 98 -10.67 7.96 -1.01
CA LEU A 98 -12.06 7.62 -0.66
C LEU A 98 -12.71 8.61 0.31
N THR A 99 -11.91 9.31 1.12
CA THR A 99 -12.39 10.22 2.18
C THR A 99 -12.23 11.70 1.83
N LYS A 100 -11.67 12.03 0.67
CA LYS A 100 -11.49 13.42 0.22
C LYS A 100 -12.76 13.93 -0.48
N PRO A 101 -13.27 15.12 -0.09
CA PRO A 101 -14.35 15.75 -0.84
C PRO A 101 -13.84 16.21 -2.22
N HIS A 102 -14.75 16.37 -3.18
CA HIS A 102 -14.39 16.72 -4.56
C HIS A 102 -13.50 17.97 -4.66
N ALA A 103 -13.80 19.00 -3.87
CA ALA A 103 -13.00 20.24 -3.80
C ALA A 103 -11.57 20.03 -3.26
N GLY A 104 -11.37 18.98 -2.45
CA GLY A 104 -10.07 18.62 -1.87
C GLY A 104 -9.14 17.90 -2.83
N PHE A 105 -9.62 17.35 -3.95
CA PHE A 105 -8.76 16.71 -4.94
C PHE A 105 -7.82 17.69 -5.62
N ARG A 106 -8.31 18.87 -6.02
CA ARG A 106 -7.46 19.91 -6.63
C ARG A 106 -6.39 20.41 -5.66
N ILE A 107 -6.73 20.54 -4.38
CA ILE A 107 -5.76 20.92 -3.35
C ILE A 107 -4.71 19.82 -3.16
N ALA A 108 -5.12 18.55 -3.13
CA ALA A 108 -4.21 17.42 -3.01
C ALA A 108 -3.30 17.33 -4.24
N PHE A 109 -3.83 17.50 -5.45
CA PHE A 109 -3.06 17.51 -6.68
C PHE A 109 -1.98 18.59 -6.66
N ASN A 110 -2.34 19.82 -6.29
CA ASN A 110 -1.38 20.93 -6.14
C ASN A 110 -0.36 20.71 -4.99
N MET A 111 -0.62 19.80 -4.05
CA MET A 111 0.39 19.42 -3.04
C MET A 111 1.43 18.44 -3.60
N PHE A 112 1.09 17.71 -4.66
CA PHE A 112 2.01 16.79 -5.35
C PHE A 112 2.78 17.48 -6.48
N ASP A 113 2.10 18.29 -7.28
CA ASP A 113 2.67 19.08 -8.36
C ASP A 113 3.57 20.18 -7.77
N THR A 114 4.85 19.87 -7.59
CA THR A 114 5.83 20.75 -6.96
C THR A 114 6.46 21.72 -7.95
N ASP A 115 6.48 21.37 -9.23
CA ASP A 115 7.03 22.18 -10.31
C ASP A 115 5.97 23.06 -11.02
N GLY A 116 4.68 22.81 -10.76
CA GLY A 116 3.56 23.59 -11.27
C GLY A 116 3.19 23.25 -12.71
N ASN A 117 3.53 22.06 -13.20
CA ASN A 117 3.32 21.65 -14.58
C ASN A 117 1.92 21.04 -14.85
N GLU A 118 1.06 21.01 -13.83
CA GLU A 118 -0.29 20.43 -13.85
C GLU A 118 -0.33 18.90 -14.10
N MET A 119 0.80 18.22 -13.90
CA MET A 119 0.98 16.76 -13.91
C MET A 119 1.59 16.31 -12.58
N VAL A 120 1.57 15.01 -12.29
CA VAL A 120 2.26 14.47 -11.10
C VAL A 120 3.16 13.35 -11.54
N ASP A 121 4.46 13.61 -11.57
CA ASP A 121 5.41 12.61 -12.01
C ASP A 121 5.67 11.54 -10.93
N LYS A 122 6.38 10.48 -11.33
CA LYS A 122 6.75 9.38 -10.41
C LYS A 122 7.51 9.88 -9.18
N LYS A 123 8.42 10.82 -9.35
CA LYS A 123 9.28 11.31 -8.28
C LYS A 123 8.45 12.11 -7.27
N GLU A 124 7.58 12.98 -7.74
CA GLU A 124 6.65 13.76 -6.93
C GLU A 124 5.69 12.87 -6.14
N PHE A 125 5.17 11.83 -6.78
CA PHE A 125 4.33 10.85 -6.11
C PHE A 125 5.08 10.11 -4.98
N LEU A 126 6.33 9.70 -5.23
CA LEU A 126 7.14 8.94 -4.26
C LEU A 126 7.53 9.73 -3.00
N VAL A 127 7.50 11.07 -3.04
CA VAL A 127 7.73 11.91 -1.85
C VAL A 127 6.77 11.55 -0.70
N LEU A 128 5.55 11.10 -1.01
CA LEU A 128 4.62 10.65 0.03
C LEU A 128 5.12 9.41 0.77
N GLN A 129 5.72 8.46 0.07
CA GLN A 129 6.26 7.27 0.73
C GLN A 129 7.29 7.70 1.78
N ASP A 130 8.23 8.56 1.40
CA ASP A 130 9.24 9.11 2.31
C ASP A 130 8.64 9.84 3.52
N ILE A 131 7.57 10.63 3.33
CA ILE A 131 6.90 11.35 4.42
C ILE A 131 6.19 10.38 5.38
N PHE A 132 5.47 9.38 4.85
CA PHE A 132 4.79 8.39 5.68
C PHE A 132 5.78 7.49 6.43
N MET A 133 6.93 7.16 5.82
CA MET A 133 8.01 6.42 6.49
C MET A 133 8.62 7.21 7.65
N LYS A 134 9.09 8.44 7.39
CA LYS A 134 9.79 9.27 8.39
C LYS A 134 8.93 9.59 9.61
N LYS A 135 7.60 9.63 9.44
CA LYS A 135 6.65 9.82 10.54
C LYS A 135 6.60 8.60 11.48
N ASN A 136 6.89 7.41 10.98
CA ASN A 136 6.79 6.16 11.73
C ASN A 136 8.06 5.81 12.54
N GLU A 137 9.24 6.25 12.10
CA GLU A 137 10.51 6.08 12.84
C GLU A 137 10.52 6.84 14.18
N LYS A 138 9.83 7.97 14.32
CA LYS A 138 9.87 8.81 15.53
C LYS A 138 9.08 8.25 16.74
N LYS A 139 8.47 7.07 16.63
CA LYS A 139 7.67 6.43 17.69
C LYS A 139 8.40 5.23 18.28
N GLU A 140 9.62 5.43 18.78
CA GLU A 140 10.37 4.40 19.50
C GLU A 140 10.04 4.45 21.00
N ARG A 141 9.40 3.39 21.51
CA ARG A 141 9.30 3.13 22.95
C ARG A 141 10.37 2.07 23.27
N LYS A 142 11.25 2.35 24.23
CA LYS A 142 12.29 1.42 24.68
C LYS A 142 11.64 0.12 25.20
N GLY A 143 11.83 -0.99 24.49
CA GLY A 143 11.40 -2.32 24.93
C GLY A 143 11.01 -3.30 23.82
N ASP A 144 10.46 -2.82 22.69
CA ASP A 144 9.90 -3.65 21.60
C ASP A 144 10.54 -3.40 20.23
N GLU A 145 11.83 -3.05 20.20
CA GLU A 145 12.55 -2.66 18.98
C GLU A 145 12.53 -3.75 17.89
N GLU A 146 12.74 -5.02 18.28
CA GLU A 146 12.74 -6.15 17.34
C GLU A 146 11.35 -6.39 16.73
N LYS A 147 10.29 -6.32 17.54
CA LYS A 147 8.91 -6.47 17.08
C LYS A 147 8.52 -5.33 16.14
N ARG A 148 8.94 -4.10 16.48
CA ARG A 148 8.68 -2.95 15.64
C ARG A 148 9.46 -3.04 14.32
N ALA A 149 10.70 -3.52 14.34
CA ALA A 149 11.47 -3.76 13.12
C ALA A 149 10.80 -4.82 12.23
N MET A 150 10.29 -5.91 12.80
CA MET A 150 9.51 -6.91 12.06
C MET A 150 8.23 -6.32 11.45
N LEU A 151 7.51 -5.48 12.20
CA LEU A 151 6.33 -4.77 11.70
C LEU A 151 6.69 -3.82 10.54
N GLN A 152 7.78 -3.06 10.67
CA GLN A 152 8.26 -2.18 9.61
C GLN A 152 8.64 -2.97 8.35
N LEU A 153 9.33 -4.11 8.50
CA LEU A 153 9.67 -4.99 7.38
C LEU A 153 8.41 -5.50 6.66
N GLN A 154 7.37 -5.89 7.41
CA GLN A 154 6.11 -6.35 6.82
C GLN A 154 5.36 -5.25 6.07
N LEU A 155 5.41 -4.00 6.53
CA LEU A 155 4.69 -2.89 5.90
C LEU A 155 5.45 -2.29 4.72
N TYR A 156 6.78 -2.20 4.83
CA TYR A 156 7.61 -1.34 3.97
C TYR A 156 8.77 -2.07 3.28
N GLY A 157 9.05 -3.31 3.64
CA GLY A 157 10.19 -4.05 3.10
C GLY A 157 11.54 -3.62 3.69
N TYR A 158 12.64 -4.15 3.15
CA TYR A 158 13.98 -3.73 3.54
C TYR A 158 14.28 -2.33 2.98
N HIS A 159 14.95 -1.50 3.79
CA HIS A 159 15.31 -0.07 3.61
C HIS A 159 15.99 0.31 2.27
N SER A 160 16.18 -0.62 1.32
CA SER A 160 17.12 -0.43 0.22
C SER A 160 16.70 -0.94 -1.17
N SER A 161 15.59 -1.68 -1.37
CA SER A 161 15.51 -2.44 -2.65
C SER A 161 14.15 -2.62 -3.34
N THR A 162 13.01 -2.49 -2.67
CA THR A 162 11.74 -2.69 -3.37
C THR A 162 11.10 -1.35 -3.72
N ASN A 163 11.62 -0.73 -4.79
CA ASN A 163 10.87 0.19 -5.67
C ASN A 163 9.72 -0.56 -6.39
N VAL A 164 9.05 -1.49 -5.72
CA VAL A 164 7.88 -2.22 -6.20
C VAL A 164 6.67 -1.32 -5.90
N CYS A 165 6.72 -0.13 -6.47
CA CYS A 165 5.59 0.79 -6.50
C CYS A 165 4.72 0.35 -7.67
N ILE A 166 3.51 -0.09 -7.37
CA ILE A 166 2.56 -0.60 -8.37
C ILE A 166 1.74 0.56 -8.94
N LEU A 167 1.95 1.76 -8.42
CA LEU A 167 1.48 2.99 -9.04
C LEU A 167 2.29 3.42 -10.28
N ASN A 168 2.73 2.48 -11.13
CA ASN A 168 2.78 2.78 -12.58
C ASN A 168 1.39 3.23 -13.10
N LEU A 169 0.32 3.02 -12.31
CA LEU A 169 -1.01 3.60 -12.50
C LEU A 169 -1.11 5.12 -12.24
N PHE A 170 -0.10 5.79 -11.67
CA PHE A 170 -0.12 7.24 -11.45
C PHE A 170 1.07 7.96 -12.08
N THR A 171 2.08 7.24 -12.59
CA THR A 171 3.26 7.86 -13.21
C THR A 171 3.04 8.31 -14.65
N ASP A 172 1.91 7.93 -15.25
CA ASP A 172 1.48 8.38 -16.59
C ASP A 172 0.31 9.38 -16.50
N LEU A 173 0.16 10.09 -15.37
CA LEU A 173 -0.77 11.23 -15.22
C LEU A 173 -0.09 12.54 -15.61
#